data_AF-A0A2N7VIV9-F1
#
_entry.id   AF-A0A2N7VIV9-F1
#
_cell.length_a   1.000
_cell.length_b   1.000
_cell.length_c   1.000
_cell.angle_alpha   90.00
_cell.angle_beta   90.00
_cell.angle_gamma   90.00
#
_symmetry.space_group_name_H-M   'P 1'
#
loop_
_entity.id
_entity.type
_entity.pdbx_description
1 polymer ?
#
loop_
_entity_poly.entity_id
_entity_poly.type
_entity_poly.pdbx_seq_one_letter_code
_entity_poly.pdbx_strand_id
1 'polypeptide(L)'
;MSDAQEPQERSRKRSRAWRAGLYLVPGYAVIRAAASMKETATGGMRTIADRHRELSERRVNPHSRTFNEAMALRAADALPLEAIERSCLQRKQVSMAVAFVSASFVIGSLGGRNLFGAFVGLLFVGLCCLFALKYEHRIWQIETGRAAPDEPLGGYRQFFARKGAIKRLFNPHLFG
;
A
#
# COMPACT_ATOMS: atom_id res chain seq x y z
N MET A 1 13.26 -64.91 31.99
CA MET A 1 12.86 -63.51 32.28
C MET A 1 14.12 -62.68 32.04
N SER A 2 14.29 -61.83 31.03
CA SER A 2 13.33 -61.15 30.17
C SER A 2 14.02 -60.77 28.85
N ASP A 3 13.58 -61.32 27.73
CA ASP A 3 13.82 -60.75 26.40
C ASP A 3 12.59 -59.92 26.03
N ALA A 4 12.65 -58.61 26.25
CA ALA A 4 11.59 -57.69 25.83
C ALA A 4 12.09 -56.23 25.76
N GLN A 5 12.95 -55.93 24.80
CA GLN A 5 13.25 -54.53 24.41
C GLN A 5 13.42 -54.43 22.89
N GLU A 6 12.35 -54.47 22.10
CA GLU A 6 12.48 -54.11 20.67
C GLU A 6 11.29 -53.49 19.87
N PRO A 7 10.15 -53.00 20.41
CA PRO A 7 9.13 -52.43 19.52
C PRO A 7 9.21 -50.91 19.28
N GLN A 8 9.94 -50.13 20.09
CA GLN A 8 9.80 -48.66 20.09
C GLN A 8 10.64 -47.90 19.03
N GLU A 9 11.80 -48.42 18.63
CA GLU A 9 12.70 -47.67 17.74
C GLU A 9 12.22 -47.67 16.27
N ARG A 10 11.54 -48.74 15.82
CA ARG A 10 10.96 -48.85 14.48
C ARG A 10 9.82 -47.86 14.23
N SER A 11 9.03 -47.53 15.25
CA SER A 11 7.88 -46.59 15.15
C SER A 11 8.31 -45.14 14.90
N ARG A 12 9.37 -44.67 15.57
CA ARG A 12 9.92 -43.31 15.39
C ARG A 12 10.60 -43.10 14.03
N LYS A 13 11.22 -44.15 13.46
CA LYS A 13 11.81 -44.08 12.11
C LYS A 13 10.71 -44.07 11.02
N ARG A 14 9.60 -44.79 11.22
CA ARG A 14 8.44 -44.80 10.31
C ARG A 14 7.72 -43.45 10.22
N SER A 15 7.57 -42.73 11.34
CA SER A 15 6.88 -41.43 11.35
C SER A 15 7.70 -40.30 10.69
N ARG A 16 9.04 -40.37 10.73
CA ARG A 16 9.91 -39.44 10.00
C ARG A 16 9.92 -39.71 8.49
N ALA A 17 9.95 -40.98 8.07
CA ALA A 17 9.87 -41.36 6.66
C ALA A 17 8.54 -40.95 6.01
N TRP A 18 7.43 -41.05 6.74
CA TRP A 18 6.12 -40.62 6.24
C TRP A 18 6.02 -39.09 6.05
N ARG A 19 6.65 -38.31 6.94
CA ARG A 19 6.78 -36.85 6.78
C ARG A 19 7.68 -36.46 5.61
N ALA A 20 8.71 -37.24 5.30
CA ALA A 20 9.55 -37.02 4.12
C ALA A 20 8.82 -37.35 2.81
N GLY A 21 7.99 -38.41 2.79
CA GLY A 21 7.17 -38.77 1.62
C GLY A 21 6.15 -37.72 1.22
N LEU A 22 5.62 -36.94 2.18
CA LEU A 22 4.70 -35.84 1.91
C LEU A 22 5.33 -34.66 1.15
N TYR A 23 6.66 -34.49 1.20
CA TYR A 23 7.37 -33.48 0.41
C TYR A 23 7.74 -33.94 -1.02
N LEU A 24 7.54 -35.22 -1.34
CA LEU A 24 7.78 -35.78 -2.67
C LEU A 24 6.56 -35.69 -3.61
N VAL A 25 5.41 -35.24 -3.10
CA VAL A 25 4.22 -34.98 -3.93
C VAL A 25 4.43 -33.66 -4.69
N PRO A 26 4.53 -33.69 -6.04
CA PRO A 26 4.69 -32.47 -6.83
C PRO A 26 3.49 -31.54 -6.56
N GLY A 27 3.76 -30.34 -6.06
CA GLY A 27 2.72 -29.33 -5.77
C GLY A 27 2.34 -29.15 -4.30
N TYR A 28 2.71 -30.04 -3.37
CA TYR A 28 2.37 -29.88 -1.95
C TYR A 28 3.02 -28.65 -1.31
N ALA A 29 4.26 -28.33 -1.71
CA ALA A 29 4.94 -27.11 -1.29
C ALA A 29 4.21 -25.84 -1.79
N VAL A 30 3.66 -25.88 -3.01
CA VAL A 30 2.91 -24.76 -3.61
C VAL A 30 1.56 -24.58 -2.93
N ILE A 31 0.84 -25.67 -2.64
CA ILE A 31 -0.44 -25.63 -1.91
C ILE A 31 -0.22 -25.10 -0.50
N ARG A 32 0.84 -25.52 0.18
CA ARG A 32 1.18 -25.04 1.53
C ARG A 32 1.60 -23.58 1.54
N ALA A 33 2.35 -23.12 0.53
CA ALA A 33 2.70 -21.71 0.36
C ALA A 33 1.47 -20.85 0.04
N ALA A 34 0.56 -21.32 -0.81
CA ALA A 34 -0.70 -20.64 -1.11
C ALA A 34 -1.60 -20.55 0.13
N ALA A 35 -1.66 -21.62 0.94
CA ALA A 35 -2.38 -21.63 2.21
C ALA A 35 -1.77 -20.65 3.22
N SER A 36 -0.43 -20.61 3.37
CA SER A 36 0.22 -19.67 4.29
C SER A 36 0.12 -18.22 3.82
N MET A 37 0.15 -17.96 2.51
CA MET A 37 -0.12 -16.63 1.95
C MET A 37 -1.56 -16.20 2.20
N LYS A 38 -2.54 -17.12 2.10
CA LYS A 38 -3.95 -16.82 2.40
C LYS A 38 -4.15 -16.53 3.88
N GLU A 39 -3.52 -17.29 4.78
CA GLU A 39 -3.54 -17.01 6.23
C GLU A 39 -2.84 -15.69 6.57
N THR A 40 -1.72 -15.38 5.91
CA THR A 40 -1.00 -14.12 6.12
C THR A 40 -1.77 -12.92 5.55
N ALA A 41 -2.43 -13.09 4.41
CA ALA A 41 -3.26 -12.04 3.80
C ALA A 41 -4.54 -11.80 4.62
N THR A 42 -5.19 -12.86 5.11
CA THR A 42 -6.37 -12.73 5.99
C THR A 42 -5.99 -12.17 7.36
N GLY A 43 -4.83 -12.54 7.91
CA GLY A 43 -4.26 -11.95 9.12
C GLY A 43 -3.95 -10.46 8.93
N GLY A 44 -3.23 -10.10 7.87
CA GLY A 44 -2.90 -8.70 7.56
C GLY A 44 -4.13 -7.85 7.26
N MET A 45 -5.15 -8.39 6.58
CA MET A 45 -6.42 -7.70 6.37
C MET A 45 -7.17 -7.47 7.69
N ARG A 46 -7.14 -8.42 8.63
CA ARG A 46 -7.72 -8.24 9.97
C ARG A 46 -6.97 -7.18 10.76
N THR A 47 -5.64 -7.18 10.74
CA THR A 47 -4.85 -6.14 11.41
C THR A 47 -5.08 -4.75 10.80
N ILE A 48 -5.28 -4.66 9.48
CA ILE A 48 -5.63 -3.40 8.81
C ILE A 48 -7.05 -2.97 9.15
N ALA A 49 -8.01 -3.91 9.17
CA ALA A 49 -9.39 -3.64 9.54
C ALA A 49 -9.52 -3.21 11.00
N ASP A 50 -8.80 -3.86 11.91
CA ASP A 50 -8.77 -3.52 13.33
C ASP A 50 -8.09 -2.17 13.56
N ARG A 51 -6.98 -1.87 12.86
CA ARG A 51 -6.43 -0.50 12.86
C ARG A 51 -7.41 0.51 12.28
N HIS A 52 -8.15 0.18 11.23
CA HIS A 52 -9.17 1.07 10.67
C HIS A 52 -10.32 1.29 11.65
N ARG A 53 -10.70 0.27 12.40
CA ARG A 53 -11.73 0.30 13.43
C ARG A 53 -11.30 1.14 14.63
N GLU A 54 -10.09 0.92 15.14
CA GLU A 54 -9.50 1.71 16.23
C GLU A 54 -9.29 3.18 15.81
N LEU A 55 -8.90 3.43 14.56
CA LEU A 55 -8.84 4.77 13.97
C LEU A 55 -10.23 5.39 13.75
N SER A 56 -11.28 4.58 13.58
CA SER A 56 -12.66 5.06 13.44
C SER A 56 -13.29 5.37 14.80
N GLU A 57 -12.97 4.58 15.83
CA GLU A 57 -13.40 4.80 17.21
C GLU A 57 -12.70 6.03 17.82
N ARG A 58 -11.44 6.32 17.43
CA ARG A 58 -10.77 7.60 17.75
C ARG A 58 -11.28 8.81 16.96
N ARG A 59 -12.15 8.64 15.95
CA ARG A 59 -12.79 9.75 15.19
C ARG A 59 -14.11 10.18 15.82
N VAL A 60 -14.11 10.49 17.11
CA VAL A 60 -15.30 11.04 17.79
C VAL A 60 -15.63 12.47 17.31
N ASN A 61 -14.76 13.12 16.52
CA ASN A 61 -15.10 14.35 15.79
C ASN A 61 -15.00 14.14 14.26
N PRO A 62 -16.12 13.91 13.56
CA PRO A 62 -16.17 13.82 12.11
C PRO A 62 -16.06 15.18 11.39
N HIS A 63 -16.11 16.30 12.13
CA HIS A 63 -15.77 17.60 11.58
C HIS A 63 -14.25 17.76 11.55
N SER A 64 -13.68 17.40 10.40
CA SER A 64 -12.50 18.03 9.78
C SER A 64 -11.63 18.84 10.75
N ARG A 65 -10.68 18.16 11.39
CA ARG A 65 -9.65 18.81 12.20
C ARG A 65 -9.08 20.00 11.46
N THR A 66 -8.91 21.10 12.17
CA THR A 66 -8.23 22.28 11.63
C THR A 66 -6.74 21.98 11.50
N PHE A 67 -6.03 22.77 10.69
CA PHE A 67 -4.58 22.59 10.56
C PHE A 67 -3.87 22.84 11.90
N ASN A 68 -4.35 23.78 12.71
CA ASN A 68 -3.84 24.04 14.06
C ASN A 68 -4.01 22.84 14.99
N GLU A 69 -5.18 22.19 14.99
CA GLU A 69 -5.39 20.96 15.76
C GLU A 69 -4.48 19.81 15.29
N ALA A 70 -4.29 19.68 13.97
CA ALA A 70 -3.40 18.68 13.41
C ALA A 70 -1.93 18.93 13.77
N MET A 71 -1.52 20.20 13.84
CA MET A 71 -0.17 20.61 14.26
C MET A 71 0.03 20.47 15.77
N ALA A 72 -0.98 20.75 16.59
CA ALA A 72 -0.92 20.59 18.04
C ALA A 72 -0.79 19.12 18.47
N LEU A 73 -1.35 18.19 17.68
CA LEU A 73 -1.25 16.73 17.91
C LEU A 73 0.02 16.10 17.31
N ARG A 74 0.88 16.90 16.67
CA ARG A 74 2.08 16.40 16.02
C ARG A 74 3.11 15.97 17.06
N ALA A 75 3.63 14.76 16.91
CA ALA A 75 4.67 14.24 17.79
C ALA A 75 5.93 15.11 17.71
N ALA A 76 6.63 15.27 18.85
CA ALA A 76 7.80 16.16 18.96
C ALA A 76 8.99 15.71 18.09
N ASP A 77 9.01 14.44 17.67
CA ASP A 77 9.98 13.82 16.77
C ASP A 77 9.59 13.90 15.28
N ALA A 78 8.41 14.43 14.95
CA ALA A 78 7.93 14.44 13.59
C ALA A 78 8.74 15.44 12.71
N LEU A 79 9.24 14.93 11.58
CA LEU A 79 9.97 15.68 10.55
C LEU A 79 9.34 17.05 10.25
N PRO A 80 10.11 18.12 9.99
CA PRO A 80 9.54 19.43 9.67
C PRO A 80 8.62 19.36 8.44
N LEU A 81 7.59 20.22 8.39
CA LEU A 81 6.59 20.20 7.31
C LEU A 81 7.23 20.34 5.92
N GLU A 82 8.27 21.17 5.80
CA GLU A 82 9.01 21.35 4.56
C GLU A 82 9.68 20.06 4.07
N ALA A 83 10.21 19.24 4.99
CA ALA A 83 10.77 17.94 4.63
C ALA A 83 9.67 16.96 4.17
N ILE A 84 8.47 17.06 4.75
CA ILE A 84 7.31 16.28 4.31
C ILE A 84 6.86 16.73 2.91
N GLU A 85 6.81 18.04 2.65
CA GLU A 85 6.47 18.59 1.33
C GLU A 85 7.46 18.15 0.26
N ARG A 86 8.77 18.30 0.51
CA ARG A 86 9.82 17.86 -0.41
C ARG A 86 9.74 16.36 -0.69
N SER A 87 9.57 15.54 0.34
CA SER A 87 9.44 14.09 0.16
C SER A 87 8.16 13.70 -0.58
N CYS A 88 7.05 14.40 -0.38
CA CYS A 88 5.82 14.20 -1.15
C CYS A 88 6.00 14.59 -2.62
N LEU A 89 6.69 15.70 -2.91
CA LEU A 89 7.01 16.14 -4.26
C LEU A 89 7.91 15.14 -4.98
N GLN A 90 9.00 14.70 -4.35
CA GLN A 90 9.90 13.68 -4.90
C GLN A 90 9.14 12.38 -5.19
N ARG A 91 8.29 11.92 -4.27
CA ARG A 91 7.49 10.70 -4.48
C ARG A 91 6.44 10.88 -5.58
N LYS A 92 5.82 12.06 -5.71
CA LYS A 92 4.95 12.41 -6.86
C LYS A 92 5.72 12.29 -8.16
N GLN A 93 6.90 12.92 -8.24
CA GLN A 93 7.76 12.88 -9.43
C GLN A 93 8.15 11.45 -9.81
N VAL A 94 8.62 10.64 -8.86
CA VAL A 94 8.96 9.24 -9.09
C VAL A 94 7.73 8.46 -9.58
N SER A 95 6.57 8.63 -8.94
CA SER A 95 5.34 7.95 -9.36
C SER A 95 4.90 8.35 -10.77
N MET A 96 5.07 9.62 -11.16
CA MET A 96 4.76 10.10 -12.51
C MET A 96 5.76 9.60 -13.55
N ALA A 97 7.05 9.57 -13.22
CA ALA A 97 8.08 9.01 -14.10
C ALA A 97 7.83 7.52 -14.36
N VAL A 98 7.51 6.75 -13.31
CA VAL A 98 7.15 5.34 -13.42
C VAL A 98 5.85 5.15 -14.21
N ALA A 99 4.85 6.02 -14.00
CA ALA A 99 3.62 6.01 -14.80
C ALA A 99 3.91 6.23 -16.28
N PHE A 100 4.80 7.17 -16.62
CA PHE A 100 5.18 7.46 -18.00
C PHE A 100 5.89 6.28 -18.67
N VAL A 101 6.87 5.68 -17.99
CA VAL A 101 7.56 4.47 -18.50
C VAL A 101 6.56 3.32 -18.69
N SER A 102 5.65 3.13 -17.74
CA SER A 102 4.62 2.09 -17.85
C SER A 102 3.62 2.37 -18.97
N ALA A 103 3.24 3.64 -19.20
CA ALA A 103 2.38 4.01 -20.32
C ALA A 103 3.04 3.66 -21.67
N SER A 104 4.34 3.92 -21.82
CA SER A 104 5.10 3.50 -23.00
C SER A 104 5.08 1.98 -23.18
N PHE A 105 5.19 1.22 -22.09
CA PHE A 105 5.07 -0.24 -22.12
C PHE A 105 3.66 -0.72 -22.55
N VAL A 106 2.61 -0.04 -22.09
CA VAL A 106 1.22 -0.32 -22.53
C VAL A 106 1.08 -0.08 -24.03
N ILE A 107 1.57 1.04 -24.54
CA ILE A 107 1.53 1.36 -25.97
C ILE A 107 2.27 0.29 -26.79
N GLY A 108 3.47 -0.12 -26.36
CA GLY A 108 4.21 -1.21 -26.99
C GLY A 108 3.47 -2.56 -26.94
N SER A 109 2.80 -2.85 -25.84
CA SER A 109 1.99 -4.07 -25.67
C SER A 109 0.77 -4.10 -26.58
N LEU A 110 0.10 -2.96 -26.81
CA LEU A 110 -0.97 -2.85 -27.80
C LEU A 110 -0.44 -3.10 -29.22
N GLY A 111 0.71 -2.52 -29.58
CA GLY A 111 1.36 -2.74 -30.88
C GLY A 111 1.74 -4.20 -31.12
N GLY A 112 2.20 -4.89 -30.06
CA GLY A 112 2.50 -6.32 -30.08
C GLY A 112 1.28 -7.25 -29.98
N ARG A 113 0.05 -6.70 -30.01
CA ARG A 113 -1.22 -7.43 -29.80
C ARG A 113 -1.29 -8.22 -28.49
N ASN A 114 -0.46 -7.88 -27.50
CA ASN A 114 -0.45 -8.49 -26.18
C ASN A 114 -1.44 -7.78 -25.26
N LEU A 115 -2.72 -8.17 -25.38
CA LEU A 115 -3.83 -7.57 -24.61
C LEU A 115 -3.66 -7.76 -23.09
N PHE A 116 -3.11 -8.89 -22.66
CA PHE A 116 -2.88 -9.15 -21.24
C PHE A 116 -1.83 -8.20 -20.66
N GLY A 117 -0.69 -8.04 -21.37
CA GLY A 117 0.34 -7.08 -20.99
C GLY A 117 -0.17 -5.64 -20.97
N ALA A 118 -0.99 -5.27 -21.95
CA ALA A 118 -1.64 -3.97 -22.01
C ALA A 118 -2.58 -3.73 -20.81
N PHE A 119 -3.40 -4.72 -20.45
CA PHE A 119 -4.32 -4.62 -19.31
C PHE A 119 -3.57 -4.48 -17.97
N VAL A 120 -2.58 -5.33 -17.72
CA VAL A 120 -1.76 -5.27 -16.50
C VAL A 120 -0.99 -3.95 -16.42
N GLY A 121 -0.41 -3.51 -17.54
CA GLY A 121 0.27 -2.23 -17.61
C GLY A 121 -0.67 -1.06 -17.35
N LEU A 122 -1.91 -1.09 -17.87
CA LEU A 122 -2.89 -0.02 -17.64
C LEU A 122 -3.33 0.06 -16.18
N LEU A 123 -3.52 -1.09 -15.51
CA LEU A 123 -3.76 -1.12 -14.06
C LEU A 123 -2.59 -0.52 -13.28
N PHE A 124 -1.36 -0.81 -13.70
CA PHE A 124 -0.16 -0.28 -13.07
C PHE A 124 -0.04 1.24 -13.26
N VAL A 125 -0.28 1.76 -14.47
CA VAL A 125 -0.37 3.20 -14.72
C VAL A 125 -1.42 3.85 -13.82
N GLY A 126 -2.62 3.25 -13.73
CA GLY A 126 -3.68 3.73 -12.84
C GLY A 126 -3.24 3.79 -11.37
N LEU A 127 -2.55 2.77 -10.88
CA LEU A 127 -1.99 2.75 -9.54
C LEU A 127 -0.96 3.86 -9.32
N CYS A 128 -0.07 4.09 -10.27
CA CYS A 128 0.90 5.19 -10.20
C CYS A 128 0.22 6.56 -10.18
N CYS A 129 -0.83 6.77 -10.99
CA CYS A 129 -1.63 7.99 -10.97
C CYS A 129 -2.34 8.21 -9.62
N LEU A 130 -2.87 7.15 -8.99
CA LEU A 130 -3.47 7.23 -7.66
C LEU A 130 -2.44 7.64 -6.59
N PHE A 131 -1.20 7.15 -6.68
CA PHE A 131 -0.12 7.60 -5.80
C PHE A 131 0.21 9.07 -6.03
N ALA A 132 0.33 9.52 -7.28
CA ALA A 132 0.55 10.93 -7.60
C ALA A 132 -0.57 11.81 -7.02
N LEU A 133 -1.84 11.39 -7.16
CA LEU A 133 -3.00 12.08 -6.59
C LEU A 133 -2.96 12.14 -5.07
N LYS A 134 -2.58 11.05 -4.41
CA LYS A 134 -2.44 11.00 -2.95
C LYS A 134 -1.41 12.00 -2.45
N TYR A 135 -0.27 12.13 -3.12
CA TYR A 135 0.76 13.09 -2.73
C TYR A 135 0.34 14.52 -3.03
N GLU A 136 -0.29 14.78 -4.17
CA GLU A 136 -0.82 16.11 -4.52
C GLU A 136 -1.89 16.58 -3.52
N HIS A 137 -2.81 15.69 -3.14
CA HIS A 137 -3.84 15.99 -2.15
C HIS A 137 -3.21 16.35 -0.79
N ARG A 138 -2.16 15.63 -0.37
CA ARG A 138 -1.43 15.96 0.87
C ARG A 138 -0.76 17.33 0.79
N ILE A 139 -0.12 17.65 -0.33
CA ILE A 139 0.50 18.97 -0.54
C ILE A 139 -0.57 20.05 -0.47
N TRP A 140 -1.69 19.87 -1.18
CA TRP A 140 -2.81 20.81 -1.14
C TRP A 140 -3.40 20.99 0.27
N GLN A 141 -3.49 19.92 1.07
CA GLN A 141 -3.92 20.01 2.46
C GLN A 141 -2.95 20.84 3.32
N ILE A 142 -1.64 20.68 3.12
CA ILE A 142 -0.63 21.47 3.85
C ILE A 142 -0.68 22.93 3.41
N GLU A 143 -0.76 23.21 2.11
CA GLU A 143 -0.85 24.58 1.58
C GLU A 143 -2.13 25.30 2.05
N THR A 144 -3.28 24.62 1.95
CA THR A 144 -4.56 25.19 2.35
C THR A 144 -4.63 25.36 3.86
N GLY A 145 -4.11 24.38 4.62
CA GLY A 145 -4.01 24.49 6.07
C GLY A 145 -3.04 25.56 6.55
N ARG A 146 -1.95 25.84 5.83
CA ARG A 146 -1.08 26.98 6.10
C ARG A 146 -1.75 28.32 5.82
N ALA A 147 -2.55 28.40 4.75
CA ALA A 147 -3.22 29.64 4.35
C ALA A 147 -4.42 29.98 5.24
N ALA A 148 -5.13 28.98 5.76
CA ALA A 148 -6.27 29.12 6.63
C ALA A 148 -6.20 28.09 7.78
N PRO A 149 -5.46 28.38 8.86
CA PRO A 149 -5.12 27.38 9.87
C PRO A 149 -6.30 26.95 10.76
N ASP A 150 -7.32 27.80 10.85
CA ASP A 150 -8.54 27.58 11.61
C ASP A 150 -9.67 26.98 10.75
N GLU A 151 -9.46 26.87 9.44
CA GLU A 151 -10.43 26.23 8.56
C GLU A 151 -10.30 24.70 8.60
N PRO A 152 -11.42 23.99 8.41
CA PRO A 152 -11.43 22.55 8.34
C PRO A 152 -10.57 22.02 7.18
N LEU A 153 -9.66 21.07 7.47
CA LEU A 153 -8.87 20.41 6.44
C LEU A 153 -9.78 19.73 5.42
N GLY A 154 -9.69 20.19 4.17
CA GLY A 154 -10.60 19.72 3.14
C GLY A 154 -10.31 18.29 2.66
N GLY A 155 -11.35 17.64 2.13
CA GLY A 155 -11.26 16.29 1.56
C GLY A 155 -11.12 16.27 0.04
N TYR A 156 -10.99 15.08 -0.55
CA TYR A 156 -10.83 14.90 -2.00
C TYR A 156 -11.93 15.58 -2.82
N ARG A 157 -13.17 15.61 -2.33
CA ARG A 157 -14.29 16.29 -3.01
C ARG A 157 -14.04 17.79 -3.17
N GLN A 158 -13.52 18.45 -2.12
CA GLN A 158 -13.17 19.88 -2.17
C GLN A 158 -11.91 20.13 -3.01
N PHE A 159 -10.95 19.21 -2.98
CA PHE A 159 -9.79 19.26 -3.87
C PHE A 159 -10.21 19.29 -5.35
N PHE A 160 -11.09 18.36 -5.77
CA PHE A 160 -11.57 18.32 -7.16
C PHE A 160 -12.57 19.44 -7.52
N ALA A 161 -13.26 20.02 -6.54
CA ALA A 161 -14.14 21.18 -6.77
C ALA A 161 -13.36 22.46 -7.12
N ARG A 162 -12.06 22.53 -6.82
CA ARG A 162 -11.21 23.68 -7.13
C ARG A 162 -10.84 23.69 -8.61
N LYS A 163 -11.10 24.81 -9.30
CA LYS A 163 -10.71 25.00 -10.71
C LYS A 163 -9.20 24.78 -10.86
N GLY A 164 -8.81 23.84 -11.72
CA GLY A 164 -7.40 23.55 -12.01
C GLY A 164 -6.79 22.39 -11.20
N ALA A 165 -7.55 21.68 -10.36
CA ALA A 165 -7.05 20.51 -9.62
C ALA A 165 -6.44 19.42 -10.54
N ILE A 166 -7.09 19.15 -11.67
CA ILE A 166 -6.57 18.21 -12.69
C ILE A 166 -5.27 18.75 -13.30
N LYS A 167 -5.22 20.05 -13.63
CA LYS A 167 -4.00 20.67 -14.16
C LYS A 167 -2.85 20.57 -13.15
N ARG A 168 -3.13 20.75 -11.85
CA ARG A 168 -2.16 20.61 -10.75
C ARG A 168 -1.65 19.18 -10.57
N LEU A 169 -2.54 18.20 -10.71
CA LEU A 169 -2.18 16.78 -10.67
C LEU A 169 -1.14 16.44 -11.75
N PHE A 170 -1.39 16.89 -12.97
CA PHE A 170 -0.50 16.67 -14.11
C PHE A 170 0.62 17.69 -14.27
N ASN A 171 0.68 18.73 -13.43
CA ASN A 171 1.80 19.65 -13.44
C ASN A 171 2.93 19.03 -12.62
N PRO A 172 4.01 18.54 -13.24
CA PRO A 172 5.19 18.24 -12.48
C PRO A 172 5.75 19.61 -12.05
N HIS A 173 5.72 19.91 -10.76
CA HIS A 173 6.54 21.01 -10.24
C HIS A 173 8.00 20.63 -10.55
N LEU A 174 8.48 21.07 -11.72
CA LEU A 174 9.74 20.63 -12.31
C LEU A 174 10.93 21.48 -11.83
N PHE A 175 10.71 22.65 -11.25
CA PHE A 175 11.77 23.49 -10.74
C PHE A 175 11.28 24.26 -9.51
N GLY A 176 11.93 24.01 -8.38
CA GLY A 176 11.77 24.66 -7.09
C GLY A 176 12.90 24.20 -6.20
#